data_AF-A0A554MHG7-F1
#
_entry.id   AF-A0A554MHG7-F1
#
_cell.length_a   1.000
_cell.length_b   1.000
_cell.length_c   1.000
_cell.angle_alpha   90.00
_cell.angle_beta   90.00
_cell.angle_gamma   90.00
#
_symmetry.space_group_name_H-M   'P 1'
#
loop_
_entity.id
_entity.type
_entity.pdbx_description
1 polymer ?
#
loop_
_entity_poly.entity_id
_entity_poly.type
_entity_poly.pdbx_seq_one_letter_code
_entity_poly.pdbx_strand_id
1 'polypeptide(L)'
;NFTIGLILMFFAGLALLAQMAVMNSTVQHSIDNAFRGRVMSIYVTMFRGMSPIGALLIGYLGDAISPQWAIRLMAIPLAGTVVLLVARRHLIRPHTRHK
;
A
#
# COMPACT_ATOMS: atom_id res chain seq x y z
N ASN A 1 22.39 14.05 -6.80
CA ASN A 1 21.68 13.02 -6.01
C ASN A 1 21.12 11.87 -6.85
N PHE A 2 21.91 11.30 -7.77
CA PHE A 2 21.45 10.21 -8.64
C PHE A 2 21.49 8.85 -7.91
N THR A 3 22.58 8.56 -7.22
CA THR A 3 22.79 7.30 -6.46
C THR A 3 21.74 7.09 -5.38
N ILE A 4 21.37 8.14 -4.64
CA ILE A 4 20.30 8.09 -3.63
C ILE A 4 18.96 7.72 -4.29
N GLY A 5 18.65 8.29 -5.46
CA GLY A 5 17.46 7.97 -6.22
C GLY A 5 17.40 6.50 -6.64
N LEU A 6 18.53 5.95 -7.12
CA LEU A 6 18.65 4.53 -7.50
C LEU A 6 18.42 3.59 -6.32
N ILE A 7 19.03 3.90 -5.16
CA ILE A 7 18.87 3.10 -3.95
C ILE A 7 17.40 3.11 -3.50
N LEU A 8 16.76 4.29 -3.48
CA LEU A 8 15.36 4.42 -3.12
C LEU A 8 14.44 3.67 -4.09
N MET A 9 14.69 3.75 -5.40
CA MET A 9 13.93 3.01 -6.41
C MET A 9 14.08 1.49 -6.27
N PHE A 10 15.29 1.01 -5.96
CA PHE A 10 15.53 -0.40 -5.71
C PHE A 10 14.67 -0.93 -4.55
N PHE A 11 14.71 -0.25 -3.41
CA PHE A 11 13.88 -0.63 -2.25
C PHE A 11 12.39 -0.45 -2.51
N ALA A 12 11.97 0.59 -3.24
CA ALA A 12 10.58 0.79 -3.62
C ALA A 12 10.07 -0.35 -4.51
N GLY A 13 10.86 -0.80 -5.49
CA GLY A 13 10.53 -1.93 -6.35
C GLY A 13 10.43 -3.25 -5.57
N LEU A 14 11.39 -3.52 -4.69
CA LEU A 14 11.35 -4.68 -3.79
C LEU A 14 10.10 -4.68 -2.90
N ALA A 15 9.79 -3.54 -2.28
CA ALA A 15 8.62 -3.39 -1.42
C ALA A 15 7.31 -3.60 -2.19
N LEU A 16 7.22 -3.08 -3.42
CA LEU A 16 6.06 -3.27 -4.29
C LEU A 16 5.83 -4.76 -4.60
N LEU A 17 6.89 -5.48 -5.00
CA LEU A 17 6.79 -6.91 -5.29
C LEU A 17 6.40 -7.73 -4.06
N ALA A 18 7.01 -7.44 -2.91
CA ALA A 18 6.68 -8.09 -1.65
C ALA A 18 5.22 -7.82 -1.24
N GLN A 19 4.75 -6.59 -1.36
CA GLN A 19 3.36 -6.22 -1.09
C GLN A 19 2.40 -7.02 -1.98
N MET A 20 2.67 -7.11 -3.30
CA MET A 20 1.82 -7.89 -4.21
C MET A 20 1.74 -9.36 -3.79
N ALA A 21 2.88 -9.98 -3.44
CA ALA A 21 2.92 -11.37 -3.02
C ALA A 21 2.15 -11.61 -1.70
N VAL A 22 2.35 -10.75 -0.70
CA VAL A 22 1.66 -10.84 0.60
C VAL A 22 0.16 -10.58 0.44
N MET A 23 -0.23 -9.60 -0.36
CA MET A 23 -1.64 -9.28 -0.57
C MET A 23 -2.38 -10.42 -1.28
N ASN A 24 -1.81 -10.95 -2.37
CA ASN A 24 -2.41 -12.06 -3.10
C ASN A 24 -2.56 -13.31 -2.21
N SER A 25 -1.54 -13.66 -1.43
CA SER A 25 -1.60 -14.81 -0.51
C SER A 25 -2.58 -14.58 0.64
N THR A 26 -2.57 -13.39 1.26
CA THR A 26 -3.48 -13.02 2.36
C THR A 26 -4.94 -13.11 1.92
N VAL A 27 -5.25 -12.53 0.76
CA VAL A 27 -6.59 -12.64 0.17
C VAL A 27 -6.91 -14.13 -0.02
N GLN A 28 -6.06 -14.90 -0.70
CA GLN A 28 -6.33 -16.32 -0.97
C GLN A 28 -6.50 -17.20 0.27
N HIS A 29 -5.84 -16.87 1.39
CA HIS A 29 -5.98 -17.57 2.67
C HIS A 29 -7.22 -17.17 3.47
N SER A 30 -7.79 -16.00 3.23
CA SER A 30 -8.93 -15.47 3.99
C SER A 30 -10.30 -15.88 3.42
N ILE A 31 -10.32 -16.65 2.33
CA ILE A 31 -11.54 -17.03 1.60
C ILE A 31 -11.62 -18.54 1.42
N ASP A 32 -12.82 -19.07 1.62
CA ASP A 32 -13.14 -20.47 1.32
C ASP A 32 -12.99 -20.78 -0.18
N ASN A 33 -12.56 -22.02 -0.46
CA ASN A 33 -12.25 -22.48 -1.81
C ASN A 33 -13.43 -22.30 -2.79
N ALA A 34 -14.68 -22.42 -2.32
CA ALA A 34 -15.88 -22.26 -3.14
C ALA A 34 -16.08 -20.84 -3.70
N PHE A 35 -15.56 -19.80 -3.02
CA PHE A 35 -15.76 -18.40 -3.40
C PHE A 35 -14.52 -17.74 -4.00
N ARG A 36 -13.38 -18.46 -4.04
CA ARG A 36 -12.07 -17.91 -4.43
C ARG A 36 -12.10 -17.24 -5.81
N GLY A 37 -12.74 -17.84 -6.81
CA GLY A 37 -12.82 -17.27 -8.17
C GLY A 37 -13.62 -15.96 -8.24
N ARG A 38 -14.74 -15.86 -7.52
CA ARG A 38 -15.59 -14.66 -7.51
C ARG A 38 -14.91 -13.51 -6.77
N VAL A 39 -14.31 -13.81 -5.62
CA VAL A 39 -13.60 -12.82 -4.80
C VAL A 39 -12.34 -12.33 -5.51
N MET A 40 -11.56 -13.21 -6.13
CA MET A 40 -10.38 -12.81 -6.90
C MET A 40 -10.74 -11.96 -8.12
N SER A 41 -11.87 -12.22 -8.79
CA SER A 41 -12.36 -11.37 -9.90
C SER A 41 -12.66 -9.94 -9.43
N ILE A 42 -13.40 -9.81 -8.32
CA ILE A 42 -13.70 -8.49 -7.71
C ILE A 42 -12.40 -7.81 -7.27
N TYR A 43 -11.50 -8.53 -6.60
CA TYR A 43 -10.20 -8.03 -6.17
C TYR A 43 -9.37 -7.49 -7.34
N VAL A 44 -9.20 -8.25 -8.42
CA VAL A 44 -8.45 -7.82 -9.60
C VAL A 44 -9.11 -6.62 -10.26
N THR A 45 -10.45 -6.61 -10.35
CA THR A 45 -11.21 -5.51 -10.93
C THR A 45 -11.01 -4.22 -10.15
N MET A 46 -11.13 -4.27 -8.82
CA MET A 46 -10.89 -3.11 -7.94
C MET A 46 -9.43 -2.66 -8.03
N PHE A 47 -8.49 -3.58 -7.89
CA PHE A 47 -7.06 -3.25 -7.82
C PHE A 47 -6.55 -2.66 -9.14
N ARG A 48 -6.85 -3.29 -10.28
CA ARG A 48 -6.47 -2.78 -11.60
C ARG A 48 -7.30 -1.57 -12.01
N GLY A 49 -8.58 -1.53 -11.65
CA GLY A 49 -9.48 -0.42 -11.96
C GLY A 49 -9.13 0.88 -11.24
N MET A 50 -8.46 0.79 -10.08
CA MET A 50 -8.06 1.99 -9.32
C MET A 50 -6.77 2.64 -9.82
N SER A 51 -5.93 1.91 -10.56
CA SER A 51 -4.68 2.44 -11.14
C SER A 51 -4.88 3.70 -12.01
N PRO A 52 -5.79 3.74 -13.00
CA PRO A 52 -6.01 4.94 -13.80
C PRO A 52 -6.56 6.11 -12.97
N ILE A 53 -7.36 5.85 -11.94
CA ILE A 53 -7.90 6.88 -11.04
C ILE A 53 -6.75 7.56 -10.28
N GLY A 54 -5.82 6.77 -9.73
CA GLY A 54 -4.62 7.29 -9.08
C GLY A 54 -3.76 8.11 -10.04
N ALA A 55 -3.58 7.65 -11.28
CA ALA A 55 -2.82 8.36 -12.30
C ALA A 55 -3.45 9.71 -12.67
N LEU A 56 -4.77 9.77 -12.86
CA LEU A 56 -5.50 11.01 -13.15
C LEU A 56 -5.41 12.00 -11.99
N LEU A 57 -5.57 11.51 -10.75
CA LEU A 57 -5.45 12.33 -9.55
C LEU A 57 -4.03 12.94 -9.46
N ILE A 58 -2.99 12.13 -9.64
CA ILE A 58 -1.60 12.60 -9.61
C ILE A 58 -1.32 13.60 -10.73
N GLY A 59 -1.80 13.33 -11.95
CA GLY A 59 -1.64 14.24 -13.08
C GLY A 59 -2.29 15.59 -12.82
N TYR A 60 -3.56 15.58 -12.39
CA TYR A 60 -4.29 16.81 -12.04
C TYR A 60 -3.61 17.62 -10.93
N LEU A 61 -3.15 16.96 -9.86
CA LEU A 61 -2.40 17.65 -8.81
C LEU A 61 -1.03 18.13 -9.31
N GLY A 62 -0.38 17.38 -10.19
CA GLY A 62 0.91 17.76 -10.79
C GLY A 62 0.82 19.07 -11.56
N ASP A 63 -0.25 19.25 -12.33
CA ASP A 63 -0.53 20.48 -13.09
C ASP A 63 -0.95 21.64 -12.18
N ALA A 64 -1.73 21.36 -11.12
CA ALA A 64 -2.26 22.40 -10.24
C ALA A 64 -1.25 22.98 -9.23
N ILE A 65 -0.41 22.14 -8.61
CA ILE A 65 0.43 22.51 -7.46
C ILE A 65 1.92 22.19 -7.65
N SER A 66 2.34 21.88 -8.87
CA SER A 66 3.67 21.38 -9.25
C SER A 66 3.93 19.90 -8.90
N PRO A 67 4.69 19.16 -9.74
CA PRO A 67 4.92 17.71 -9.56
C PRO A 67 5.58 17.33 -8.22
N GLN A 68 6.45 18.21 -7.69
CA GLN A 68 7.17 17.94 -6.44
C GLN A 68 6.23 17.87 -5.23
N TRP A 69 5.21 18.74 -5.19
CA TRP A 69 4.23 18.73 -4.12
C TRP A 69 3.20 17.61 -4.28
N ALA A 70 2.82 17.29 -5.52
CA ALA A 70 1.95 16.15 -5.81
C ALA A 70 2.54 14.82 -5.27
N ILE A 71 3.84 14.58 -5.50
CA ILE A 71 4.53 13.38 -5.00
C ILE A 71 4.59 13.36 -3.46
N ARG A 72 4.83 14.51 -2.82
CA ARG A 72 4.88 14.61 -1.35
C ARG A 72 3.53 14.31 -0.70
N LEU A 73 2.43 14.75 -1.30
CA LEU A 73 1.08 14.43 -0.81
C LEU A 73 0.79 12.93 -0.88
N MET A 74 1.30 12.23 -1.89
CA MET A 74 1.17 10.77 -2.01
C MET A 74 1.99 10.00 -0.97
N ALA A 75 2.92 10.65 -0.27
CA ALA A 75 3.63 10.04 0.86
C ALA A 75 2.77 10.02 2.15
N ILE A 76 1.70 10.81 2.23
CA ILE A 76 0.85 10.91 3.43
C ILE A 76 0.16 9.58 3.78
N PRO A 77 -0.48 8.86 2.84
CA PRO A 77 -1.08 7.55 3.14
C PRO A 77 -0.03 6.52 3.60
N LEU A 78 1.18 6.58 3.06
CA LEU A 78 2.29 5.70 3.44
C LEU A 78 2.77 5.99 4.87
N ALA A 79 2.93 7.27 5.22
CA ALA A 79 3.23 7.67 6.59
C ALA A 79 2.11 7.26 7.56
N GLY A 80 0.85 7.45 7.18
CA GLY A 80 -0.31 7.03 7.96
C GLY A 80 -0.36 5.52 8.22
N THR A 81 -0.01 4.70 7.23
CA THR A 81 0.08 3.24 7.40
C THR A 81 1.21 2.85 8.36
N VAL A 82 2.37 3.49 8.29
CA VAL A 82 3.47 3.25 9.24
C VAL A 82 3.04 3.61 10.67
N VAL A 83 2.39 4.77 10.86
CA VAL A 83 1.87 5.20 12.17
C VAL A 83 0.84 4.21 12.70
N LEU A 84 -0.12 3.78 11.88
CA LEU A 84 -1.13 2.78 12.27
C LEU A 84 -0.51 1.44 12.67
N LEU A 85 0.50 0.97 11.93
CA LEU A 85 1.20 -0.26 12.26
C LEU A 85 1.97 -0.16 13.57
N VAL A 86 2.64 0.97 13.83
CA VAL A 86 3.33 1.23 15.11
C VAL A 86 2.33 1.33 16.25
N ALA A 87 1.25 2.10 16.08
CA ALA A 87 0.19 2.25 17.07
C ALA A 87 -0.49 0.90 17.40
N ARG A 88 -0.78 0.06 16.40
CA ARG A 88 -1.30 -1.30 16.62
C ARG A 88 -0.34 -2.16 17.44
N ARG A 89 0.97 -2.11 17.16
CA ARG A 89 1.99 -2.85 17.93
C ARG A 89 2.06 -2.41 19.39
N HIS A 90 1.85 -1.12 19.66
CA HIS A 90 1.81 -0.58 21.02
C HIS A 90 0.50 -0.92 21.75
N LEU A 91 -0.65 -0.87 21.06
CA LEU A 91 -1.96 -1.15 21.64
C LEU A 91 -2.19 -2.64 21.94
N ILE A 92 -1.57 -3.55 21.18
CA ILE A 92 -1.67 -5.01 21.41
C ILE A 92 -0.76 -5.48 22.57
N ARG A 93 0.05 -4.60 23.17
CA ARG A 93 1.05 -4.93 24.20
C ARG A 93 0.74 -4.63 25.70
N PRO A 94 -0.52 -4.41 26.18
CA PRO A 94 -0.73 -4.44 27.63
C PRO A 94 -2.00 -5.18 28.08
N HIS A 95 -1.94 -6.51 28.33
CA HIS A 95 -2.79 -7.12 29.38
C HIS A 95 -2.38 -8.51 29.94
N THR A 96 -1.27 -9.12 29.54
CA THR A 96 -0.71 -10.29 30.26
C THR A 96 0.30 -9.86 31.32
N ARG A 97 -0.15 -9.11 32.33
CA ARG A 97 0.56 -9.03 33.61
C ARG A 97 -0.28 -9.77 34.65
N HIS A 98 -0.12 -11.09 34.63
CA HIS A 98 -0.61 -11.99 35.68
C HIS A 98 -0.13 -11.48 37.04
N LYS A 99 -1.08 -11.20 37.93
CA LYS A 99 -0.90 -11.44 39.36
C LYS A 99 -1.44 -12.83 39.66
#